data_AF-A0A1T4YP04-F1
#
_entry.id   AF-A0A1T4YP04-F1
#
_cell.length_a   1.000
_cell.length_b   1.000
_cell.length_c   1.000
_cell.angle_alpha   90.00
_cell.angle_beta   90.00
_cell.angle_gamma   90.00
#
_symmetry.space_group_name_H-M   'P 1'
#
loop_
_entity.id
_entity.type
_entity.pdbx_description
1 polymer ?
#
loop_
_entity_poly.entity_id
_entity_poly.type
_entity_poly.pdbx_seq_one_letter_code
_entity_poly.pdbx_strand_id
1 'polypeptide(L)'
;MKVDNEELLLDYIAASTNLYGVIPFAKATEIYNEHNEEEISLNIMIAFVNNQAVIEKLEERFVHVNTDAFVAEIIHVFDEKEVVEQAAAGKPYYVPKPEEFLLFTDQSYFQRTPQQEQLKKMMLEDLDDSVDIEEEVEELVLDLQMSGGDFTKELSEFLGRLKLPMEKAERYIPVIIDIANTTRLWENRGHTPNELMQ
;
A
#
# COMPACT_ATOMS: atom_id res chain seq x y z
N MET A 1 -14.97 9.43 -26.71
CA MET A 1 -15.69 8.52 -25.81
C MET A 1 -15.61 9.14 -24.44
N LYS A 2 -16.74 9.43 -23.80
CA LYS A 2 -16.75 9.82 -22.38
C LYS A 2 -16.47 8.54 -21.58
N VAL A 3 -15.65 8.65 -20.54
CA VAL A 3 -15.62 7.64 -19.48
C VAL A 3 -16.96 7.85 -18.77
N ASP A 4 -17.89 6.90 -18.88
CA ASP A 4 -19.25 7.05 -18.33
C ASP A 4 -19.23 7.05 -16.78
N ASN A 5 -18.08 6.75 -16.16
CA ASN A 5 -17.82 6.97 -14.75
C ASN A 5 -16.35 7.41 -14.47
N GLU A 6 -16.05 8.69 -14.75
CA GLU A 6 -14.72 9.30 -14.51
C GLU A 6 -14.22 9.10 -13.07
N GLU A 7 -15.09 9.29 -12.07
CA GLU A 7 -14.71 9.13 -10.66
C GLU A 7 -14.33 7.68 -10.34
N LEU A 8 -15.04 6.70 -10.89
CA LEU A 8 -14.67 5.29 -10.71
C LEU A 8 -13.29 4.98 -11.29
N LEU A 9 -12.94 5.56 -12.45
CA LEU A 9 -11.61 5.35 -13.02
C LEU A 9 -10.52 6.00 -12.14
N LEU A 10 -10.77 7.18 -11.57
CA LEU A 10 -9.88 7.80 -10.58
C LEU A 10 -9.71 6.93 -9.33
N ASP A 11 -10.80 6.36 -8.82
CA ASP A 11 -10.78 5.47 -7.65
C ASP A 11 -9.98 4.20 -7.92
N TYR A 12 -10.11 3.59 -9.10
CA TYR A 12 -9.30 2.43 -9.48
C TYR A 12 -7.81 2.76 -9.62
N ILE A 13 -7.48 3.93 -10.17
CA ILE A 13 -6.09 4.39 -10.26
C ILE A 13 -5.53 4.60 -8.84
N ALA A 14 -6.24 5.31 -7.97
CA ALA A 14 -5.83 5.55 -6.58
C ALA A 14 -5.68 4.24 -5.79
N ALA A 15 -6.69 3.38 -5.79
CA ALA A 15 -6.65 2.08 -5.13
C ALA A 15 -5.47 1.21 -5.61
N SER A 16 -5.26 1.15 -6.92
CA SER A 16 -4.12 0.41 -7.47
C SER A 16 -2.78 1.01 -7.05
N THR A 17 -2.67 2.33 -7.00
CA THR A 17 -1.43 3.01 -6.62
C THR A 17 -1.13 2.79 -5.14
N ASN A 18 -2.13 2.90 -4.27
CA ASN A 18 -1.98 2.66 -2.83
C ASN A 18 -1.67 1.18 -2.51
N LEU A 19 -2.18 0.24 -3.30
CA LEU A 19 -1.92 -1.19 -3.10
C LEU A 19 -0.54 -1.64 -3.62
N TYR A 20 0.00 -0.98 -4.65
CA TYR A 20 1.20 -1.45 -5.35
C TYR A 20 2.40 -0.49 -5.31
N GLY A 21 2.20 0.76 -4.89
CA GLY A 21 3.20 1.84 -4.94
C GLY A 21 3.47 2.34 -6.36
N VAL A 22 3.80 1.43 -7.28
CA VAL A 22 4.01 1.69 -8.71
C VAL A 22 3.18 0.71 -9.54
N ILE A 23 2.37 1.23 -10.45
CA ILE A 23 1.58 0.39 -11.36
C ILE A 23 1.60 0.92 -12.81
N PRO A 24 1.95 0.09 -13.80
CA PRO A 24 1.85 0.44 -15.21
C PRO A 24 0.40 0.72 -15.65
N PHE A 25 0.21 1.68 -16.57
CA PHE A 25 -1.12 1.98 -17.13
C PHE A 25 -1.83 0.76 -17.70
N ALA A 26 -1.07 -0.13 -18.34
CA ALA A 26 -1.58 -1.39 -18.87
C ALA A 26 -2.19 -2.28 -17.79
N LYS A 27 -1.52 -2.42 -16.63
CA LYS A 27 -2.03 -3.26 -15.54
C LYS A 27 -3.20 -2.60 -14.81
N ALA A 28 -3.18 -1.29 -14.63
CA ALA A 28 -4.32 -0.56 -14.06
C ALA A 28 -5.57 -0.71 -14.94
N THR A 29 -5.38 -0.64 -16.27
CA THR A 29 -6.46 -0.87 -17.26
C THR A 29 -6.98 -2.30 -17.20
N GLU A 30 -6.10 -3.30 -17.10
CA GLU A 30 -6.46 -4.71 -16.96
C GLU A 30 -7.33 -4.94 -15.71
N ILE A 31 -6.90 -4.46 -14.54
CA ILE A 31 -7.66 -4.61 -13.29
C ILE A 31 -9.02 -3.93 -13.37
N TYR A 32 -9.08 -2.71 -13.94
CA TYR A 32 -10.36 -2.02 -14.15
C TYR A 32 -11.33 -2.85 -15.00
N ASN A 33 -10.85 -3.41 -16.12
CA ASN A 33 -11.68 -4.21 -17.02
C ASN A 33 -12.09 -5.56 -16.40
N GLU A 34 -11.24 -6.17 -15.56
CA GLU A 34 -11.58 -7.42 -14.87
C GLU A 34 -12.70 -7.23 -13.84
N HIS A 35 -12.83 -6.04 -13.27
CA HIS A 35 -13.80 -5.74 -12.22
C HIS A 35 -15.10 -5.09 -12.71
N ASN A 36 -15.15 -4.61 -13.96
CA ASN A 36 -16.26 -3.80 -14.46
C ASN A 36 -16.77 -4.33 -15.80
N GLU A 37 -18.09 -4.25 -16.04
CA GLU A 37 -18.68 -4.68 -17.31
C GLU A 37 -18.30 -3.77 -18.49
N GLU A 38 -18.10 -2.48 -18.22
CA GLU A 38 -17.70 -1.50 -19.23
C GLU A 38 -16.18 -1.40 -19.34
N GLU A 39 -15.62 -2.09 -20.33
CA GLU A 39 -14.19 -2.09 -20.56
C GLU A 39 -13.68 -0.80 -21.23
N ILE A 40 -12.47 -0.38 -20.87
CA ILE A 40 -11.71 0.66 -21.56
C ILE A 40 -10.45 0.09 -22.23
N SER A 41 -10.03 0.72 -23.31
CA SER A 41 -8.73 0.42 -23.93
C SER A 41 -7.60 1.20 -23.23
N LEU A 42 -6.37 0.71 -23.35
CA LEU A 42 -5.18 1.43 -22.89
C LEU A 42 -5.07 2.85 -23.49
N ASN A 43 -5.50 3.04 -24.75
CA ASN A 43 -5.51 4.37 -25.37
C ASN A 43 -6.49 5.33 -24.68
N ILE A 44 -7.60 4.82 -24.14
CA ILE A 44 -8.55 5.62 -23.37
C ILE A 44 -7.93 6.00 -22.02
N MET A 45 -7.29 5.06 -21.32
CA MET A 45 -6.53 5.35 -20.09
C MET A 45 -5.48 6.44 -20.33
N ILE A 46 -4.67 6.30 -21.39
CA ILE A 46 -3.65 7.30 -21.75
C ILE A 46 -4.29 8.65 -22.07
N ALA A 47 -5.37 8.68 -22.85
CA ALA A 47 -6.06 9.94 -23.18
C ALA A 47 -6.66 10.59 -21.93
N PHE A 48 -7.16 9.79 -20.99
CA PHE A 48 -7.74 10.23 -19.73
C PHE A 48 -6.71 10.96 -18.87
N VAL A 49 -5.53 10.35 -18.66
CA VAL A 49 -4.47 10.89 -17.80
C VAL A 49 -3.62 11.98 -18.47
N ASN A 50 -3.83 12.24 -19.77
CA ASN A 50 -3.26 13.41 -20.45
C ASN A 50 -4.09 14.70 -20.24
N ASN A 51 -5.26 14.59 -19.61
CA ASN A 51 -6.06 15.76 -19.26
C ASN A 51 -5.55 16.37 -17.96
N GLN A 52 -5.15 17.65 -17.98
CA GLN A 52 -4.61 18.34 -16.81
C GLN A 52 -5.55 18.31 -15.60
N ALA A 53 -6.87 18.44 -15.80
CA ALA A 53 -7.83 18.38 -14.70
C ALA A 53 -7.91 16.99 -14.05
N VAL A 54 -7.63 15.93 -14.82
CA VAL A 54 -7.55 14.55 -14.30
C VAL A 54 -6.26 14.37 -13.51
N ILE A 55 -5.13 14.91 -14.00
CA ILE A 55 -3.85 14.88 -13.29
C ILE A 55 -3.98 15.57 -11.92
N GLU A 56 -4.57 16.76 -11.87
CA GLU A 56 -4.79 17.50 -10.62
C GLU A 56 -5.63 16.69 -9.62
N LYS A 57 -6.70 16.02 -10.08
CA LYS A 57 -7.53 15.14 -9.24
C LYS A 57 -6.79 13.89 -8.74
N LEU A 58 -5.80 13.39 -9.49
CA LEU A 58 -4.96 12.27 -9.08
C LEU A 58 -3.91 12.71 -8.07
N GLU A 59 -3.33 13.89 -8.24
CA GLU A 59 -2.40 14.49 -7.27
C GLU A 59 -3.10 14.76 -5.93
N GLU A 60 -4.36 15.22 -5.93
CA GLU A 60 -5.19 15.30 -4.72
C GLU A 60 -5.42 13.95 -4.02
N ARG A 61 -5.21 12.84 -4.73
CA ARG A 61 -5.28 11.46 -4.25
C ARG A 61 -3.88 10.86 -4.05
N PHE A 62 -2.84 11.68 -4.00
CA PHE A 62 -1.44 11.27 -3.81
C PHE A 62 -0.91 10.34 -4.91
N VAL A 63 -1.43 10.48 -6.13
CA VAL A 63 -0.99 9.72 -7.31
C VAL A 63 -0.33 10.64 -8.33
N HIS A 64 0.92 10.34 -8.68
CA HIS A 64 1.64 10.98 -9.77
C HIS A 64 1.60 10.15 -11.04
N VAL A 65 1.38 10.84 -12.16
CA VAL A 65 1.38 10.25 -13.51
C VAL A 65 2.78 10.39 -14.11
N ASN A 66 3.49 9.28 -14.23
CA ASN A 66 4.75 9.19 -14.98
C ASN A 66 4.49 8.83 -16.46
N THR A 67 5.54 8.62 -17.24
CA THR A 67 5.40 8.34 -18.69
C THR A 67 4.56 7.09 -19.00
N ASP A 68 4.63 6.06 -18.16
CA ASP A 68 4.01 4.76 -18.41
C ASP A 68 3.32 4.12 -17.18
N ALA A 69 3.33 4.80 -16.04
CA ALA A 69 2.89 4.27 -14.77
C ALA A 69 2.28 5.34 -13.86
N PHE A 70 1.41 4.89 -12.96
CA PHE A 70 0.99 5.64 -11.78
C PHE A 70 1.95 5.32 -10.63
N VAL A 71 2.32 6.35 -9.87
CA VAL A 71 3.32 6.27 -8.81
C VAL A 71 2.80 7.00 -7.58
N ALA A 72 2.85 6.34 -6.42
CA ALA A 72 2.51 6.94 -5.14
C ALA A 72 3.38 8.17 -4.86
N GLU A 73 2.82 9.22 -4.25
CA GLU A 73 3.51 10.48 -3.98
C GLU A 73 4.87 10.28 -3.30
N ILE A 74 4.93 9.44 -2.27
CA ILE A 74 6.18 9.21 -1.54
C ILE A 74 7.29 8.67 -2.46
N ILE A 75 6.97 7.70 -3.33
CA ILE A 75 7.93 7.13 -4.29
C ILE A 75 8.35 8.19 -5.32
N HIS A 76 7.42 9.03 -5.77
CA HIS A 76 7.72 10.11 -6.71
C HIS A 76 8.63 11.17 -6.09
N VAL A 77 8.35 11.61 -4.87
CA VAL A 77 9.10 12.65 -4.15
C VAL A 77 10.53 12.20 -3.86
N PHE A 78 10.74 10.92 -3.53
CA PHE A 78 12.07 10.37 -3.23
C PHE A 78 12.79 9.74 -4.43
N ASP A 79 12.18 9.75 -5.62
CA ASP A 79 12.73 9.15 -6.85
C ASP A 79 13.04 7.64 -6.71
N GLU A 80 12.16 6.90 -6.02
CA GLU A 80 12.37 5.49 -5.66
C GLU A 80 11.65 4.51 -6.60
N LYS A 81 11.10 4.99 -7.72
CA LYS A 81 10.31 4.17 -8.66
C LYS A 81 11.08 2.92 -9.09
N GLU A 82 12.32 3.08 -9.51
CA GLU A 82 13.16 1.96 -9.98
C GLU A 82 13.46 0.96 -8.87
N VAL A 83 13.63 1.42 -7.63
CA VAL A 83 13.90 0.55 -6.48
C VAL A 83 12.71 -0.37 -6.22
N VAL A 84 11.50 0.19 -6.17
CA VAL A 84 10.25 -0.57 -5.98
C VAL A 84 10.00 -1.52 -7.16
N GLU A 85 10.19 -1.06 -8.40
CA GLU A 85 10.04 -1.90 -9.60
C GLU A 85 11.02 -3.08 -9.61
N GLN A 86 12.27 -2.88 -9.21
CA GLN A 86 13.28 -3.94 -9.11
C GLN A 86 12.93 -4.94 -8.02
N ALA A 87 12.49 -4.47 -6.85
CA ALA A 87 12.08 -5.35 -5.75
C ALA A 87 10.82 -6.18 -6.10
N ALA A 88 9.93 -5.61 -6.91
CA ALA A 88 8.71 -6.24 -7.42
C ALA A 88 8.91 -7.14 -8.66
N ALA A 89 10.12 -7.16 -9.24
CA ALA A 89 10.37 -7.83 -10.51
C ALA A 89 10.06 -9.34 -10.45
N GLY A 90 9.29 -9.82 -11.43
CA GLY A 90 8.93 -11.24 -11.56
C GLY A 90 7.81 -11.74 -10.63
N LYS A 91 7.29 -10.90 -9.72
CA LYS A 91 6.18 -11.28 -8.82
C LYS A 91 4.82 -11.07 -9.49
N PRO A 92 3.79 -11.90 -9.24
CA PRO A 92 2.44 -11.64 -9.71
C PRO A 92 1.83 -10.43 -8.98
N TYR A 93 0.74 -9.86 -9.52
CA TYR A 93 -0.06 -8.87 -8.81
C TYR A 93 -1.12 -9.57 -7.97
N TYR A 94 -1.26 -9.17 -6.71
CA TYR A 94 -2.41 -9.52 -5.90
C TYR A 94 -3.61 -8.67 -6.31
N VAL A 95 -4.66 -9.28 -6.86
CA VAL A 95 -5.88 -8.57 -7.25
C VAL A 95 -7.03 -9.05 -6.36
N PRO A 96 -7.45 -8.27 -5.34
CA PRO A 96 -8.61 -8.59 -4.52
C PRO A 96 -9.92 -8.39 -5.28
N LYS A 97 -11.04 -8.80 -4.68
CA LYS A 97 -12.37 -8.54 -5.27
C LYS A 97 -12.66 -7.04 -5.35
N PRO A 98 -13.57 -6.59 -6.24
CA PRO A 98 -13.85 -5.17 -6.45
C PRO A 98 -14.18 -4.40 -5.16
N GLU A 99 -15.01 -4.99 -4.29
CA GLU A 99 -15.42 -4.37 -3.02
C GLU A 99 -14.27 -4.13 -2.04
N GLU A 100 -13.27 -5.02 -2.03
CA GLU A 100 -12.08 -4.93 -1.20
C GLU A 100 -11.02 -4.05 -1.86
N PHE A 101 -10.90 -4.12 -3.18
CA PHE A 101 -9.99 -3.28 -3.95
C PHE A 101 -10.25 -1.79 -3.73
N LEU A 102 -11.52 -1.39 -3.76
CA LEU A 102 -11.90 0.01 -3.58
C LEU A 102 -11.69 0.54 -2.16
N LEU A 103 -11.45 -0.31 -1.15
CA LEU A 103 -11.05 0.15 0.19
C LEU A 103 -9.68 0.83 0.16
N PHE A 104 -8.79 0.41 -0.74
CA PHE A 104 -7.47 1.03 -0.92
C PHE A 104 -7.53 2.42 -1.55
N THR A 105 -8.70 2.95 -1.91
CA THR A 105 -8.83 4.38 -2.28
C THR A 105 -8.42 5.29 -1.12
N ASP A 106 -8.66 4.85 0.12
CA ASP A 106 -8.09 5.44 1.32
C ASP A 106 -6.62 5.01 1.45
N GLN A 107 -5.71 5.98 1.35
CA GLN A 107 -4.27 5.73 1.47
C GLN A 107 -3.86 5.18 2.83
N SER A 108 -4.67 5.40 3.87
CA SER A 108 -4.43 4.91 5.23
C SER A 108 -5.06 3.53 5.46
N TYR A 109 -5.74 2.96 4.46
CA TYR A 109 -6.35 1.65 4.57
C TYR A 109 -5.31 0.53 4.53
N PHE A 110 -5.41 -0.37 5.50
CA PHE A 110 -4.70 -1.63 5.51
C PHE A 110 -5.59 -2.75 6.06
N GLN A 111 -5.23 -4.00 5.72
CA GLN A 111 -5.98 -5.16 6.18
C GLN A 111 -5.71 -5.45 7.65
N ARG A 112 -6.78 -5.54 8.45
CA ARG A 112 -6.68 -5.90 9.86
C ARG A 112 -6.35 -7.38 10.03
N THR A 113 -5.39 -7.70 10.87
CA THR A 113 -4.94 -9.07 11.14
C THR A 113 -4.99 -9.42 12.64
N PRO A 114 -5.18 -10.69 13.00
CA PRO A 114 -5.11 -11.12 14.41
C PRO A 114 -3.77 -10.79 15.09
N GLN A 115 -2.68 -10.73 14.32
CA GLN A 115 -1.33 -10.41 14.79
C GLN A 115 -1.23 -8.96 15.28
N GLN A 116 -1.87 -8.02 14.57
CA GLN A 116 -1.96 -6.63 14.99
C GLN A 116 -2.69 -6.51 16.34
N GLU A 117 -3.82 -7.21 16.50
CA GLU A 117 -4.57 -7.25 17.77
C GLU A 117 -3.78 -7.92 18.91
N GLN A 118 -2.93 -8.89 18.59
CA GLN A 118 -2.02 -9.48 19.56
C GLN A 118 -0.97 -8.46 20.02
N LEU A 119 -0.35 -7.71 19.10
CA LEU A 119 0.62 -6.67 19.44
C LEU A 119 -0.02 -5.57 20.31
N LYS A 120 -1.21 -5.08 19.95
CA LYS A 120 -1.95 -4.09 20.76
C LYS A 120 -2.16 -4.55 22.19
N LYS A 121 -2.55 -5.81 22.41
CA LYS A 121 -2.72 -6.38 23.76
C LYS A 121 -1.42 -6.41 24.55
N MET A 122 -0.31 -6.77 23.90
CA MET A 122 1.00 -6.77 24.55
C MET A 122 1.41 -5.34 24.93
N MET A 123 1.18 -4.37 24.05
CA MET A 123 1.48 -2.96 24.30
C MET A 123 0.64 -2.39 25.45
N LEU A 124 -0.64 -2.75 25.56
CA LEU A 124 -1.53 -2.35 26.67
C LEU A 124 -1.04 -2.84 28.05
N GLU A 125 -0.29 -3.93 28.11
CA GLU A 125 0.27 -4.45 29.37
C GLU A 125 1.53 -3.70 29.82
N ASP A 126 2.26 -3.11 28.88
CA ASP A 126 3.63 -2.63 29.07
C ASP A 126 3.77 -1.10 28.96
N LEU A 127 2.85 -0.43 28.25
CA LEU A 127 2.80 1.03 28.04
C LEU A 127 1.71 1.67 28.91
N ASP A 128 1.84 2.98 29.15
CA ASP A 128 0.83 3.75 29.85
C ASP A 128 -0.21 4.37 28.89
N ASP A 129 -1.29 4.89 29.46
CA ASP A 129 -2.42 5.47 28.71
C ASP A 129 -2.06 6.75 27.92
N SER A 130 -0.81 7.24 27.99
CA SER A 130 -0.37 8.40 27.19
C SER A 130 0.06 8.02 25.77
N VAL A 131 0.25 6.72 25.50
CA VAL A 131 0.55 6.21 24.16
C VAL A 131 -0.75 5.82 23.46
N ASP A 132 -0.98 6.36 22.26
CA ASP A 132 -2.05 5.88 21.39
C ASP A 132 -1.61 4.57 20.72
N ILE A 133 -1.95 3.46 21.35
CA ILE A 133 -1.56 2.12 20.89
C ILE A 133 -2.21 1.77 19.54
N GLU A 134 -3.39 2.33 19.24
CA GLU A 134 -4.03 2.10 17.96
C GLU A 134 -3.21 2.78 16.86
N GLU A 135 -2.89 4.06 17.05
CA GLU A 135 -2.06 4.85 16.12
C GLU A 135 -0.69 4.21 15.89
N GLU A 136 0.03 3.79 16.95
CA GLU A 136 1.35 3.18 16.81
C GLU A 136 1.33 1.87 16.00
N VAL A 137 0.28 1.05 16.14
CA VAL A 137 0.14 -0.20 15.37
C VAL A 137 -0.32 0.09 13.94
N GLU A 138 -1.16 1.10 13.73
CA GLU A 138 -1.54 1.57 12.39
C GLU A 138 -0.31 2.07 11.62
N GLU A 139 0.49 2.94 12.24
CA GLU A 139 1.74 3.46 11.66
C GLU A 139 2.71 2.33 11.32
N LEU A 140 2.94 1.38 12.24
CA LEU A 140 3.82 0.23 11.97
C LEU A 140 3.37 -0.54 10.72
N VAL A 141 2.07 -0.76 10.54
CA VAL A 141 1.58 -1.50 9.38
C VAL A 141 1.82 -0.70 8.10
N LEU A 142 1.48 0.60 8.09
CA LEU A 142 1.69 1.48 6.93
C LEU A 142 3.18 1.60 6.57
N ASP A 143 4.04 1.81 7.57
CA ASP A 143 5.50 1.84 7.43
C ASP A 143 6.01 0.56 6.75
N LEU A 144 5.53 -0.61 7.20
CA LEU A 144 5.87 -1.89 6.58
C LEU A 144 5.40 -1.99 5.13
N GLN A 145 4.15 -1.58 4.82
CA GLN A 145 3.60 -1.63 3.45
C GLN A 145 4.45 -0.85 2.45
N MET A 146 5.02 0.27 2.89
CA MET A 146 5.79 1.22 2.08
C MET A 146 7.31 1.02 2.18
N SER A 147 7.79 0.08 2.99
CA SER A 147 9.20 -0.05 3.38
C SER A 147 10.18 -0.37 2.26
N GLY A 148 9.71 -0.78 1.07
CA GLY A 148 10.57 -1.26 -0.01
C GLY A 148 11.37 -2.51 0.36
N GLY A 149 10.92 -3.26 1.38
CA GLY A 149 11.56 -4.48 1.88
C GLY A 149 12.55 -4.28 3.02
N ASP A 150 12.72 -3.07 3.56
CA ASP A 150 13.60 -2.81 4.71
C ASP A 150 12.91 -3.04 6.06
N PHE A 151 12.53 -4.29 6.32
CA PHE A 151 11.93 -4.69 7.60
C PHE A 151 12.79 -4.30 8.83
N THR A 152 14.13 -4.30 8.69
CA THR A 152 15.02 -4.05 9.83
C THR A 152 14.98 -2.58 10.25
N LYS A 153 14.90 -1.67 9.27
CA LYS A 153 14.69 -0.25 9.52
C LYS A 153 13.36 -0.01 10.24
N GLU A 154 12.26 -0.50 9.68
CA GLU A 154 10.92 -0.27 10.25
C GLU A 154 10.78 -0.87 11.67
N LEU A 155 11.34 -2.06 11.90
CA LEU A 155 11.39 -2.65 13.23
C LEU A 155 12.17 -1.77 14.22
N SER A 156 13.34 -1.26 13.80
CA SER A 156 14.19 -0.44 14.65
C SER A 156 13.54 0.91 14.99
N GLU A 157 12.89 1.53 14.00
CA GLU A 157 12.18 2.80 14.18
C GLU A 157 10.99 2.63 15.13
N PHE A 158 10.13 1.63 14.89
CA PHE A 158 8.99 1.32 15.77
C PHE A 158 9.43 1.07 17.22
N LEU A 159 10.39 0.17 17.45
CA LEU A 159 10.86 -0.13 18.82
C LEU A 159 11.51 1.09 19.48
N GLY A 160 12.18 1.94 18.69
CA GLY A 160 12.77 3.19 19.16
C GLY A 160 11.75 4.22 19.67
N ARG A 161 10.57 4.29 19.03
CA ARG A 161 9.48 5.21 19.41
C ARG A 161 8.86 4.87 20.77
N LEU A 162 8.76 3.58 21.11
CA LEU A 162 8.12 3.11 22.34
C LEU A 162 8.87 3.46 23.64
N LYS A 163 10.16 3.84 23.57
CA LYS A 163 11.00 4.22 24.73
C LYS A 163 10.98 3.19 25.88
N LEU A 164 10.75 1.92 25.56
CA LEU A 164 10.76 0.82 26.52
C LEU A 164 12.19 0.35 26.81
N PRO A 165 12.44 -0.27 27.99
CA PRO A 165 13.65 -1.04 28.21
C PRO A 165 13.79 -2.13 27.14
N MET A 166 15.01 -2.37 26.66
CA MET A 166 15.28 -3.32 25.57
C MET A 166 14.64 -4.70 25.82
N GLU A 167 14.75 -5.25 27.03
CA GLU A 167 14.19 -6.56 27.38
C GLU A 167 12.66 -6.63 27.21
N LYS A 168 11.95 -5.50 27.35
CA LYS A 168 10.50 -5.43 27.09
C LYS A 168 10.23 -5.30 25.59
N ALA A 169 10.95 -4.40 24.92
CA ALA A 169 10.79 -4.14 23.49
C ALA A 169 11.06 -5.40 22.64
N GLU A 170 12.09 -6.18 22.97
CA GLU A 170 12.46 -7.40 22.26
C GLU A 170 11.35 -8.47 22.26
N ARG A 171 10.44 -8.45 23.24
CA ARG A 171 9.30 -9.37 23.29
C ARG A 171 8.31 -9.16 22.16
N TYR A 172 8.28 -7.97 21.54
CA TYR A 172 7.39 -7.65 20.43
C TYR A 172 7.92 -8.16 19.08
N ILE A 173 9.23 -8.42 18.96
CA ILE A 173 9.85 -8.80 17.68
C ILE A 173 9.13 -9.98 17.01
N PRO A 174 8.81 -11.10 17.69
CA PRO A 174 8.15 -12.22 17.04
C PRO A 174 6.78 -11.86 16.44
N VAL A 175 5.96 -11.08 17.15
CA VAL A 175 4.64 -10.68 16.63
C VAL A 175 4.77 -9.65 15.50
N ILE A 176 5.76 -8.76 15.56
CA ILE A 176 6.04 -7.81 14.47
C ILE A 176 6.50 -8.55 13.20
N ILE A 177 7.30 -9.61 13.33
CA ILE A 177 7.64 -10.49 12.20
C ILE A 177 6.37 -11.13 11.62
N ASP A 178 5.45 -11.62 12.46
CA ASP A 178 4.19 -12.19 11.98
C ASP A 178 3.29 -11.15 11.29
N ILE A 179 3.27 -9.90 11.78
CA ILE A 179 2.61 -8.77 11.11
C ILE A 179 3.23 -8.55 9.73
N ALA A 180 4.56 -8.38 9.65
CA ALA A 180 5.24 -8.17 8.37
C ALA A 180 4.97 -9.28 7.35
N ASN A 181 4.88 -10.54 7.81
CA ASN A 181 4.56 -11.68 6.94
C ASN A 181 3.09 -11.75 6.49
N THR A 182 2.19 -10.99 7.14
CA THR A 182 0.75 -10.93 6.84
C THR A 182 0.30 -9.57 6.30
N THR A 183 1.20 -8.61 6.17
CA THR A 183 0.97 -7.28 5.59
C THR A 183 1.22 -7.31 4.08
N ARG A 184 0.39 -6.61 3.30
CA ARG A 184 0.53 -6.47 1.85
C ARG A 184 1.59 -5.43 1.52
N LEU A 185 2.61 -5.79 0.75
CA LEU A 185 3.77 -4.93 0.52
C LEU A 185 3.85 -4.45 -0.94
N TRP A 186 4.31 -3.22 -1.16
CA TRP A 186 4.50 -2.66 -2.49
C TRP A 186 5.53 -3.45 -3.31
N GLU A 187 6.66 -3.80 -2.70
CA GLU A 187 7.69 -4.64 -3.32
C GLU A 187 7.19 -6.06 -3.64
N ASN A 188 6.02 -6.45 -3.13
CA ASN A 188 5.35 -7.71 -3.42
C ASN A 188 4.12 -7.55 -4.32
N ARG A 189 3.91 -6.37 -4.93
CA ARG A 189 2.74 -6.07 -5.77
C ARG A 189 1.43 -6.40 -5.06
N GLY A 190 1.32 -5.97 -3.80
CA GLY A 190 0.14 -6.13 -2.97
C GLY A 190 -0.02 -7.53 -2.35
N HIS A 191 0.90 -8.46 -2.60
CA HIS A 191 0.91 -9.73 -1.87
C HIS A 191 1.53 -9.57 -0.47
N THR A 192 1.09 -10.44 0.43
CA THR A 192 1.82 -10.69 1.68
C THR A 192 3.00 -11.63 1.41
N PRO A 193 4.09 -11.58 2.20
CA PRO A 193 5.16 -12.58 2.10
C PRO A 193 4.65 -14.02 2.20
N ASN A 194 3.68 -14.29 3.09
CA ASN A 194 3.08 -15.62 3.25
C ASN A 194 2.31 -16.10 2.01
N GLU A 195 1.71 -15.21 1.22
CA GLU A 195 1.02 -15.57 -0.03
C GLU A 195 2.02 -15.96 -1.13
N LEU A 196 3.20 -15.34 -1.18
CA LEU A 196 4.23 -15.63 -2.21
C LEU A 196 5.03 -16.91 -1.96
N MET A 197 5.04 -17.42 -0.73
CA MET A 197 5.76 -18.63 -0.35
C MET A 197 4.96 -19.93 -0.55
N GLN A 198 3.70 -19.84 -1.00
CA GLN A 198 2.79 -20.97 -1.21
C GLN A 198 2.83 -21.48 -2.65
#